data_AF-A0A1A8QNC1-F1
#
_entry.id   AF-A0A1A8QNC1-F1
#
_cell.length_a   1.000
_cell.length_b   1.000
_cell.length_c   1.000
_cell.angle_alpha   90.00
_cell.angle_beta   90.00
_cell.angle_gamma   90.00
#
_symmetry.space_group_name_H-M   'P 1'
#
loop_
_entity.id
_entity.type
_entity.pdbx_description
1 polymer ?
#
loop_
_entity_poly.entity_id
_entity_poly.type
_entity_poly.pdbx_seq_one_letter_code
_entity_poly.pdbx_strand_id
1 'polypeptide(L)'
;DILKVSVRTIQRRLRQFHLTRASTYAEMTDSALDAVVQDIVAGNELVGPEAVRASLRVQGLSVQRRRVRASMLRINPGAAALRAVMRRP
;
A
#
# COMPACT_ATOMS: atom_id res chain seq x y z
N ASP A 1 -6.75 -7.42 28.89
CA ASP A 1 -6.91 -8.55 27.94
C ASP A 1 -8.34 -9.02 27.81
N ILE A 2 -8.96 -8.69 26.67
CA ILE A 2 -10.34 -9.07 26.29
C ILE A 2 -10.47 -10.58 26.07
N LEU A 3 -9.44 -11.22 25.51
CA LEU A 3 -9.50 -12.62 25.08
C LEU A 3 -8.89 -13.60 26.09
N LYS A 4 -8.30 -13.11 27.20
CA LYS A 4 -7.65 -13.91 28.26
C LYS A 4 -6.69 -15.01 27.75
N VAL A 5 -6.06 -14.80 26.59
CA VAL A 5 -5.10 -15.72 25.98
C VAL A 5 -3.84 -14.97 25.55
N SER A 6 -2.71 -15.68 25.48
CA SER A 6 -1.45 -15.09 25.02
C SER A 6 -1.53 -14.62 23.55
N VAL A 7 -0.78 -13.56 23.22
CA VAL A 7 -0.62 -13.07 21.84
C VAL A 7 -0.12 -14.18 20.91
N ARG A 8 0.77 -15.06 21.39
CA ARG A 8 1.29 -16.21 20.64
C ARG A 8 0.17 -17.19 20.26
N THR A 9 -0.79 -17.42 21.15
CA THR A 9 -1.97 -18.26 20.90
C THR A 9 -2.83 -17.65 19.79
N ILE A 10 -3.07 -16.34 19.83
CA ILE A 10 -3.83 -15.62 18.81
C ILE A 10 -3.13 -15.72 17.44
N GLN A 11 -1.83 -15.41 17.37
CA GLN A 11 -1.06 -15.50 16.13
C GLN A 11 -0.98 -16.91 15.54
N ARG A 12 -0.94 -17.95 16.40
CA ARG A 12 -0.97 -19.34 15.96
C ARG A 12 -2.32 -19.70 15.35
N ARG A 13 -3.43 -19.30 16.00
CA ARG A 13 -4.80 -19.55 15.50
C ARG A 13 -5.07 -18.81 14.20
N LEU A 14 -4.64 -17.56 14.07
CA LEU A 14 -4.76 -16.80 12.82
C LEU A 14 -4.05 -17.49 11.66
N ARG A 15 -2.85 -18.05 11.89
CA ARG A 15 -2.12 -18.84 10.88
C ARG A 15 -2.86 -20.15 10.55
N GLN A 16 -3.30 -20.88 11.57
CA GLN A 16 -4.04 -22.15 11.40
C GLN A 16 -5.28 -21.98 10.52
N PHE A 17 -6.06 -20.91 10.74
CA PHE A 17 -7.29 -20.65 9.99
C PHE A 17 -7.07 -19.78 8.74
N HIS A 18 -5.82 -19.55 8.35
CA HIS A 18 -5.45 -18.71 7.19
C HIS A 18 -6.01 -17.28 7.25
N LEU A 19 -6.37 -16.83 8.46
CA LEU A 19 -6.79 -15.46 8.80
C LEU A 19 -5.55 -14.55 8.89
N THR A 20 -4.68 -14.63 7.90
CA THR A 20 -3.55 -13.72 7.76
C THR A 20 -4.04 -12.40 7.19
N ARG A 21 -3.37 -11.29 7.52
CA ARG A 21 -3.68 -9.97 6.92
C ARG A 21 -3.60 -9.97 5.39
N ALA A 22 -3.08 -11.03 4.77
CA ALA A 22 -3.11 -11.24 3.33
C ALA A 22 -4.53 -11.21 2.77
N SER A 23 -5.54 -11.75 3.49
CA SER A 23 -6.95 -11.68 3.06
C SER A 23 -7.54 -10.27 3.08
N THR A 24 -6.85 -9.29 3.68
CA THR A 24 -7.26 -7.88 3.73
C THR A 24 -6.69 -7.07 2.56
N TYR A 25 -5.71 -7.61 1.82
CA TYR A 25 -5.07 -6.91 0.71
C TYR A 25 -5.50 -7.50 -0.62
N ALA A 26 -5.59 -6.66 -1.65
CA ALA A 26 -5.88 -7.11 -3.00
C ALA A 26 -4.74 -8.01 -3.50
N GLU A 27 -5.09 -9.21 -3.98
CA GLU A 27 -4.19 -10.04 -4.78
C GLU A 27 -4.04 -9.40 -6.16
N MET A 28 -3.04 -8.53 -6.27
CA MET A 28 -2.74 -7.78 -7.48
C MET A 28 -1.25 -7.90 -7.78
N THR A 29 -0.90 -8.09 -9.05
CA THR A 29 0.49 -8.11 -9.51
C THR A 29 1.11 -6.73 -9.41
N ASP A 30 2.43 -6.68 -9.39
CA ASP A 30 3.16 -5.41 -9.33
C ASP A 30 2.96 -4.56 -10.58
N SER A 31 2.84 -5.17 -11.76
CA SER A 31 2.56 -4.47 -13.02
C SER A 31 1.14 -3.88 -13.09
N ALA A 32 0.14 -4.62 -12.59
CA ALA A 32 -1.22 -4.12 -12.49
C ALA A 32 -1.31 -2.94 -11.50
N LEU A 33 -0.59 -3.02 -10.38
CA LEU A 33 -0.47 -1.89 -9.45
C LEU A 33 0.16 -0.68 -10.16
N ASP A 34 1.21 -0.90 -10.95
CA ASP A 34 1.91 0.20 -11.62
C ASP A 34 1.02 0.94 -12.63
N ALA A 35 0.21 0.20 -13.40
CA ALA A 35 -0.75 0.79 -14.34
C ALA A 35 -1.81 1.64 -13.63
N VAL A 36 -2.40 1.14 -12.54
CA VAL A 36 -3.41 1.89 -11.76
C VAL A 36 -2.79 3.11 -11.10
N VAL A 37 -1.58 3.00 -10.55
CA VAL A 37 -0.89 4.13 -9.93
C VAL A 37 -0.52 5.17 -10.98
N GLN A 38 -0.12 4.75 -12.18
CA GLN A 38 0.16 5.67 -13.29
C GLN A 38 -1.08 6.45 -13.70
N ASP A 39 -2.25 5.81 -13.76
CA ASP A 39 -3.53 6.46 -14.06
C ASP A 39 -3.92 7.48 -12.96
N ILE A 40 -3.76 7.12 -11.68
CA ILE A 40 -4.04 8.03 -10.54
C ILE A 40 -3.10 9.25 -10.53
N VAL A 41 -1.84 9.07 -10.94
CA VAL A 41 -0.82 10.13 -10.96
C VAL A 41 -0.85 10.93 -12.28
N ALA A 42 -1.55 10.44 -13.31
CA ALA A 42 -1.67 11.11 -14.59
C ALA A 42 -2.25 12.51 -14.40
N GLY A 43 -1.42 13.52 -14.64
CA GLY A 43 -1.78 14.94 -14.49
C GLY A 43 -1.36 15.60 -13.17
N ASN A 44 -0.83 14.87 -12.18
CA ASN A 44 -0.29 15.49 -10.96
C ASN A 44 0.86 14.67 -10.32
N GLU A 45 2.09 15.04 -10.66
CA GLU A 45 3.30 14.41 -10.14
C GLU A 45 3.57 14.68 -8.65
N LEU A 46 2.87 15.65 -8.04
CA LEU A 46 3.00 15.95 -6.62
C LEU A 46 2.15 15.05 -5.72
N VAL A 47 1.26 14.23 -6.31
CA VAL A 47 0.46 13.26 -5.56
C VAL A 47 1.39 12.29 -4.83
N GLY A 48 1.31 12.30 -3.50
CA GLY A 48 2.16 11.48 -2.64
C GLY A 48 1.64 10.04 -2.47
N PRO A 49 2.48 9.13 -1.97
CA PRO A 49 2.13 7.72 -1.78
C PRO A 49 0.95 7.45 -0.85
N GLU A 50 0.68 8.35 0.11
CA GLU A 50 -0.52 8.21 0.94
C GLU A 50 -1.80 8.60 0.20
N ALA A 51 -1.74 9.60 -0.67
CA ALA A 51 -2.88 10.03 -1.48
C ALA A 51 -3.22 8.95 -2.52
N VAL A 52 -2.20 8.37 -3.17
CA VAL A 52 -2.39 7.21 -4.05
C VAL A 52 -3.04 6.05 -3.30
N ARG A 53 -2.56 5.71 -2.09
CA ARG A 53 -3.16 4.65 -1.29
C ARG A 53 -4.61 4.95 -0.88
N ALA A 54 -4.93 6.21 -0.59
CA ALA A 54 -6.30 6.63 -0.30
C ALA A 54 -7.21 6.45 -1.52
N SER A 55 -6.74 6.84 -2.72
CA SER A 55 -7.47 6.64 -3.98
C SER A 55 -7.73 5.16 -4.27
N LEU A 56 -6.70 4.31 -4.15
CA LEU A 56 -6.84 2.85 -4.28
C LEU A 56 -7.89 2.28 -3.31
N ARG A 57 -7.94 2.80 -2.08
CA ARG A 57 -8.94 2.36 -1.09
C ARG A 57 -10.36 2.77 -1.46
N VAL A 58 -10.56 3.95 -2.06
CA VAL A 58 -11.86 4.37 -2.59
C VAL A 58 -12.31 3.45 -3.72
N GLN A 59 -11.38 2.94 -4.52
CA GLN A 59 -11.62 1.94 -5.57
C GLN A 59 -11.79 0.50 -5.04
N GLY A 60 -11.83 0.30 -3.72
CA GLY A 60 -11.94 -1.03 -3.10
C GLY A 60 -10.63 -1.83 -3.07
N LEU A 61 -9.53 -1.28 -3.56
CA LEU A 61 -8.22 -1.92 -3.60
C LEU A 61 -7.41 -1.59 -2.34
N SER A 62 -7.36 -2.54 -1.42
CA SER A 62 -6.49 -2.44 -0.25
C SER A 62 -5.08 -2.89 -0.60
N VAL A 63 -4.13 -1.96 -0.71
CA VAL A 63 -2.74 -2.27 -1.07
C VAL A 63 -1.77 -1.89 0.06
N GLN A 64 -0.75 -2.71 0.26
CA GLN A 64 0.31 -2.48 1.25
C GLN A 64 1.05 -1.17 0.98
N ARG A 65 1.27 -0.34 2.02
CA ARG A 65 2.02 0.94 1.93
C ARG A 65 3.39 0.78 1.26
N ARG A 66 4.10 -0.30 1.59
CA ARG A 66 5.39 -0.67 1.00
C ARG A 66 5.28 -0.81 -0.53
N ARG A 67 4.25 -1.51 -1.02
CA ARG A 67 4.05 -1.79 -2.44
C ARG A 67 3.70 -0.52 -3.21
N VAL A 68 2.84 0.34 -2.66
CA VAL A 68 2.51 1.64 -3.29
C VAL A 68 3.77 2.52 -3.42
N ARG A 69 4.60 2.60 -2.38
CA ARG A 69 5.87 3.35 -2.45
C ARG A 69 6.84 2.78 -3.48
N ALA A 70 7.01 1.46 -3.51
CA ALA A 70 7.86 0.81 -4.50
C ALA A 70 7.36 1.04 -5.93
N SER A 71 6.05 0.90 -6.16
CA SER A 71 5.39 1.18 -7.43
C SER A 71 5.66 2.62 -7.91
N MET A 72 5.45 3.61 -7.04
CA MET A 72 5.72 5.01 -7.40
C MET A 72 7.19 5.30 -7.71
N LEU A 73 8.13 4.61 -7.05
CA LEU A 73 9.55 4.71 -7.37
C LEU A 73 9.89 4.07 -8.72
N ARG A 74 9.22 2.97 -9.09
CA ARG A 74 9.38 2.32 -10.40
C ARG A 74 8.82 3.15 -11.55
N ILE A 75 7.63 3.73 -11.36
CA ILE A 75 6.93 4.49 -12.42
C ILE A 75 7.65 5.80 -12.71
N ASN A 76 7.99 6.57 -11.67
CA ASN A 76 8.64 7.87 -11.85
C ASN A 76 9.58 8.20 -10.67
N PRO A 77 10.86 7.79 -10.76
CA PRO A 77 11.85 8.11 -9.73
C PRO A 77 12.13 9.62 -9.62
N GLY A 78 12.01 10.38 -10.71
CA GLY A 78 12.20 11.84 -10.73
C GLY A 78 11.15 12.57 -9.90
N ALA A 79 9.87 12.25 -10.10
CA ALA A 79 8.78 12.80 -9.28
C ALA A 79 8.92 12.39 -7.80
N ALA A 80 9.44 11.20 -7.51
CA ALA A 80 9.74 10.79 -6.14
C ALA A 80 10.85 11.65 -5.51
N ALA A 81 11.92 11.94 -6.24
CA ALA A 81 12.99 12.83 -5.80
C ALA A 81 12.48 14.27 -5.60
N LEU A 82 11.70 14.81 -6.55
CA LEU A 82 11.11 16.15 -6.45
C LEU A 82 10.27 16.29 -5.18
N ARG A 83 9.39 15.33 -4.89
CA ARG A 83 8.59 15.31 -3.66
C ARG A 83 9.44 15.23 -2.39
N ALA A 84 10.56 14.51 -2.42
CA ALA A 84 11.48 14.41 -1.29
C ALA A 84 12.18 15.75 -1.02
N VAL A 85 12.59 16.46 -2.08
CA VAL A 85 13.20 17.79 -1.99
C VAL A 85 12.18 18.82 -1.49
N MET A 86 10.97 18.83 -2.04
CA MET A 86 9.92 19.79 -1.65
C MET A 86 9.38 19.59 -0.23
N ARG A 87 9.55 18.42 0.36
CA ARG A 87 9.11 18.11 1.74
C ARG A 87 10.19 18.37 2.79
N ARG A 88 11.34 18.94 2.41
CA ARG A 88 12.39 19.33 3.34
C ARG A 88 11.98 20.64 4.03
N PRO A 89 12.00 20.72 5.38
CA PRO A 89 11.66 21.94 6.11
C PRO A 89 12.69 23.06 5.86
#